data_AF-A0A154VEB6-F1
#
_entry.id   AF-A0A154VEB6-F1
#
_cell.length_a   1.000
_cell.length_b   1.000
_cell.length_c   1.000
_cell.angle_alpha   90.00
_cell.angle_beta   90.00
_cell.angle_gamma   90.00
#
_symmetry.space_group_name_H-M   'P 1'
#
loop_
_entity.id
_entity.type
_entity.pdbx_description
1 polymer ?
#
loop_
_entity_poly.entity_id
_entity_poly.type
_entity_poly.pdbx_seq_one_letter_code
_entity_poly.pdbx_strand_id
1 'polypeptide(L)'
;MTEQRYPKGSFAEVIALCQREAANENWSIEETVDSVISDLALAGWAIRRSYELVDYNLPLKVLLDPPKGSAASFDARPHTMSASVDDLQGNKGWLVTWFENGRAKSGWFDDEGRSLKQPHYRVVNPKTPCAGAVAASASIGKVA
;
A
#
# COMPACT_ATOMS: atom_id res chain seq x y z
N MET A 1 37.62 12.76 -10.87
CA MET A 1 36.59 13.65 -11.40
C MET A 1 35.42 12.78 -11.83
N THR A 2 34.46 12.57 -10.95
CA THR A 2 33.22 11.83 -11.24
C THR A 2 32.18 12.87 -11.65
N GLU A 3 31.85 12.89 -12.94
CA GLU A 3 30.77 13.73 -13.46
C GLU A 3 29.48 13.38 -12.72
N GLN A 4 28.95 14.36 -12.00
CA GLN A 4 27.65 14.28 -11.37
C GLN A 4 26.61 14.36 -12.51
N ARG A 5 26.28 13.19 -13.08
CA ARG A 5 25.50 13.04 -14.32
C ARG A 5 24.02 13.44 -14.19
N TYR A 6 23.56 13.79 -13.00
CA TYR A 6 22.17 14.15 -12.76
C TYR A 6 22.07 15.60 -12.27
N PRO A 7 21.45 16.51 -13.03
CA PRO A 7 21.06 17.80 -12.49
C PRO A 7 20.13 17.57 -11.29
N LYS A 8 20.14 18.48 -10.30
CA LYS A 8 19.11 18.52 -9.24
C LYS A 8 17.78 18.95 -9.87
N GLY A 9 17.21 18.10 -10.71
CA GLY A 9 15.88 18.27 -11.27
C GLY A 9 14.84 18.07 -10.18
N SER A 10 13.72 18.77 -10.32
CA SER A 10 12.52 18.47 -9.56
C SER A 10 12.07 17.03 -9.82
N PHE A 11 11.32 16.44 -8.88
CA PHE A 11 10.76 15.09 -9.02
C PHE A 11 10.04 14.88 -10.36
N ALA A 12 9.28 15.89 -10.81
CA ALA A 12 8.56 15.84 -12.08
C ALA A 12 9.48 15.74 -13.31
N GLU A 13 10.63 16.43 -13.27
CA GLU A 13 11.61 16.39 -14.37
C GLU A 13 12.30 15.04 -14.48
N VAL A 14 12.61 14.40 -13.35
CA VAL A 14 13.19 13.04 -13.33
C VAL A 14 12.20 12.04 -13.90
N ILE A 15 10.95 12.06 -13.47
CA ILE A 15 9.91 11.16 -14.01
C ILE A 15 9.69 11.38 -15.51
N ALA A 16 9.63 12.64 -15.96
CA ALA A 16 9.45 12.95 -17.38
C ALA A 16 10.63 12.45 -18.23
N LEU A 17 11.86 12.52 -17.70
CA LEU A 17 13.04 11.98 -18.35
C LEU A 17 12.95 10.46 -18.46
N CYS A 18 12.69 9.74 -17.36
CA CYS A 18 12.56 8.29 -17.35
C CYS A 18 11.46 7.80 -18.32
N GLN A 19 10.31 8.50 -18.36
CA GLN A 19 9.22 8.15 -19.28
C GLN A 19 9.62 8.33 -20.75
N ARG A 20 10.39 9.37 -21.06
CA ARG A 20 10.88 9.60 -22.42
C ARG A 20 11.92 8.56 -22.83
N GLU A 21 12.79 8.16 -21.92
CA GLU A 21 13.79 7.11 -22.15
C GLU A 21 13.12 5.76 -22.36
N ALA A 22 12.16 5.39 -21.51
CA ALA A 22 11.38 4.17 -21.67
C ALA A 22 10.61 4.12 -23.00
N ALA A 23 10.04 5.26 -23.43
CA ALA A 23 9.35 5.34 -24.72
C ALA A 23 10.30 5.20 -25.92
N ASN A 24 11.55 5.68 -25.81
CA ASN A 24 12.55 5.58 -26.87
C ASN A 24 13.16 4.18 -26.96
N GLU A 25 13.44 3.55 -25.82
CA GLU A 25 14.05 2.22 -25.73
C GLU A 25 13.02 1.08 -25.85
N ASN A 26 11.72 1.42 -25.87
CA ASN A 26 10.60 0.48 -25.97
C ASN A 26 10.65 -0.63 -24.89
N TRP A 27 10.97 -0.23 -23.66
CA TRP A 27 11.08 -1.14 -22.52
C TRP A 27 9.74 -1.76 -22.11
N SER A 28 9.81 -2.93 -21.50
CA SER A 28 8.67 -3.55 -20.80
C SER A 28 8.25 -2.71 -19.58
N ILE A 29 7.06 -3.00 -19.05
CA ILE A 29 6.53 -2.31 -17.86
C ILE A 29 7.48 -2.53 -16.66
N GLU A 30 7.99 -3.75 -16.50
CA GLU A 30 8.90 -4.12 -15.40
C GLU A 30 10.23 -3.37 -15.50
N GLU A 31 10.87 -3.37 -16.67
CA GLU A 31 12.12 -2.65 -16.91
C GLU A 31 11.98 -1.13 -16.73
N THR A 32 10.84 -0.58 -17.15
CA THR A 32 10.51 0.84 -16.95
C THR A 32 10.40 1.17 -15.46
N VAL A 33 9.75 0.32 -14.67
CA VAL A 33 9.59 0.52 -13.23
C VAL A 33 10.95 0.46 -12.52
N ASP A 34 11.79 -0.52 -12.86
CA ASP A 34 13.13 -0.66 -12.26
C ASP A 34 14.04 0.53 -12.60
N SER A 35 13.97 1.04 -13.82
CA SER A 35 14.69 2.24 -14.25
C SER A 35 14.22 3.48 -13.47
N VAL A 36 12.91 3.70 -13.37
CA VAL A 36 12.33 4.80 -12.59
C VAL A 36 12.75 4.73 -11.12
N ILE A 37 12.74 3.54 -10.51
CA ILE A 37 13.19 3.34 -9.13
C ILE A 37 14.67 3.74 -8.99
N SER A 38 15.50 3.30 -9.94
CA SER A 38 16.95 3.56 -9.95
C SER A 38 17.27 5.04 -10.11
N ASP A 39 16.62 5.72 -11.05
CA ASP A 39 16.84 7.15 -11.30
C ASP A 39 16.36 8.02 -10.13
N LEU A 40 15.22 7.67 -9.53
CA LEU A 40 14.75 8.34 -8.31
C LEU A 40 15.74 8.16 -7.16
N ALA A 41 16.29 6.96 -6.97
CA ALA A 41 17.30 6.68 -5.95
C ALA A 41 18.60 7.48 -6.18
N LEU A 42 19.10 7.54 -7.43
CA LEU A 42 20.27 8.33 -7.82
C LEU A 42 20.06 9.83 -7.61
N ALA A 43 18.85 10.32 -7.87
CA ALA A 43 18.45 11.69 -7.61
C ALA A 43 18.22 12.00 -6.11
N GLY A 44 18.41 11.01 -5.23
CA GLY A 44 18.31 11.16 -3.77
C GLY A 44 16.87 11.05 -3.24
N TRP A 45 15.93 10.60 -4.04
CA TRP A 45 14.54 10.36 -3.64
C TRP A 45 14.37 8.92 -3.17
N ALA A 46 13.82 8.74 -1.97
CA ALA A 46 13.48 7.42 -1.46
C ALA A 46 12.03 7.06 -1.82
N ILE A 47 11.85 5.93 -2.52
CA ILE A 47 10.51 5.36 -2.73
C ILE A 47 10.11 4.65 -1.44
N ARG A 48 9.37 5.36 -0.59
CA ARG A 48 8.77 4.77 0.59
C ARG A 48 7.55 3.96 0.17
N ARG A 49 7.49 2.70 0.60
CA ARG A 49 6.25 1.92 0.48
C ARG A 49 5.13 2.68 1.21
N SER A 50 4.00 2.87 0.55
CA SER A 50 2.84 3.54 1.15
C SER A 50 2.33 2.80 2.39
N TYR A 51 2.59 1.49 2.48
CA TYR A 51 2.21 0.61 3.58
C TYR A 51 3.35 -0.32 3.96
N GLU A 52 3.48 -0.60 5.25
CA GLU A 52 4.38 -1.65 5.76
C GLU A 52 3.79 -3.03 5.47
N LEU A 53 4.65 -4.05 5.51
CA LEU A 53 4.19 -5.44 5.43
C LEU A 53 3.27 -5.76 6.61
N VAL A 54 2.27 -6.60 6.36
CA VAL A 54 1.27 -6.95 7.36
C VAL A 54 1.77 -8.10 8.21
N ASP A 55 1.83 -7.89 9.52
CA ASP A 55 1.96 -8.97 10.49
C ASP A 55 0.56 -9.44 10.90
N TYR A 56 0.17 -10.61 10.38
CA TYR A 56 -1.13 -11.22 10.67
C TYR A 56 -1.27 -11.74 12.10
N ASN A 57 -0.24 -11.68 12.94
CA ASN A 57 -0.34 -12.00 14.36
C ASN A 57 -0.71 -10.79 15.22
N LEU A 58 -0.62 -9.59 14.67
CA LEU A 58 -1.01 -8.35 15.34
C LEU A 58 -2.46 -7.99 15.01
N PRO A 59 -3.10 -7.07 15.77
CA PRO A 59 -4.41 -6.56 15.41
C PRO A 59 -4.45 -6.05 13.96
N LEU A 60 -5.57 -6.29 13.28
CA LEU A 60 -5.75 -5.98 11.86
C LEU A 60 -6.91 -5.01 11.68
N LYS A 61 -6.78 -4.13 10.69
CA LYS A 61 -7.89 -3.39 10.09
C LYS A 61 -7.93 -3.63 8.59
N VAL A 62 -9.14 -3.71 8.05
CA VAL A 62 -9.39 -3.68 6.61
C VAL A 62 -9.78 -2.26 6.25
N LEU A 63 -8.99 -1.63 5.38
CA LEU A 63 -9.29 -0.37 4.75
C LEU A 63 -10.07 -0.62 3.47
N LEU A 64 -11.10 0.19 3.23
CA LEU A 64 -11.81 0.30 1.98
C LEU A 64 -11.46 1.67 1.38
N ASP A 65 -10.79 1.67 0.23
CA ASP A 65 -10.45 2.85 -0.55
C ASP A 65 -11.01 2.73 -1.98
N PRO A 66 -12.30 3.03 -2.17
CA PRO A 66 -12.94 2.87 -3.47
C PRO A 66 -12.62 4.06 -4.37
N PRO A 67 -12.51 3.88 -5.71
CA PRO A 67 -12.25 4.95 -6.65
C PRO A 67 -13.35 6.04 -6.65
N LYS A 68 -14.54 5.70 -6.15
CA LYS A 68 -15.67 6.61 -5.92
C LYS A 68 -16.34 6.22 -4.60
N GLY A 69 -16.58 7.19 -3.72
CA GLY A 69 -17.27 6.98 -2.44
C GLY A 69 -16.46 7.46 -1.25
N SER A 70 -16.90 7.09 -0.04
CA SER A 70 -16.17 7.37 1.20
C SER A 70 -15.23 6.22 1.53
N ALA A 71 -13.98 6.55 1.84
CA ALA A 71 -13.07 5.61 2.46
C ALA A 71 -13.62 5.19 3.84
N ALA A 72 -13.36 3.94 4.23
CA ALA A 72 -13.80 3.38 5.50
C ALA A 72 -12.75 2.41 6.06
N SER A 73 -12.80 2.15 7.37
CA SER A 73 -11.95 1.16 8.01
C SER A 73 -12.78 0.25 8.91
N PHE A 74 -12.52 -1.05 8.86
CA PHE A 74 -13.21 -2.08 9.62
C PHE A 74 -12.22 -2.88 10.46
N ASP A 75 -12.60 -3.24 11.68
CA ASP A 75 -11.81 -4.19 12.45
C ASP A 75 -11.88 -5.57 11.81
N ALA A 76 -10.74 -6.24 11.76
CA ALA A 76 -10.58 -7.48 11.01
C ALA A 76 -9.89 -8.57 11.83
N ARG A 77 -10.14 -9.83 11.47
CA ARG A 77 -9.54 -10.99 12.12
C ARG A 77 -8.95 -11.94 11.08
N PRO A 78 -7.70 -12.40 11.26
CA PRO A 78 -7.14 -13.46 10.44
C PRO A 78 -7.73 -14.80 10.88
N HIS A 79 -8.03 -15.66 9.92
CA HIS A 79 -8.57 -17.01 10.18
C HIS A 79 -7.55 -18.10 9.91
N THR A 80 -7.00 -18.14 8.70
CA THR A 80 -6.07 -19.19 8.31
C THR A 80 -5.09 -18.67 7.26
N MET A 81 -3.89 -19.23 7.27
CA MET A 81 -2.87 -19.03 6.26
C MET A 81 -2.84 -20.27 5.35
N SER A 82 -2.89 -20.04 4.04
CA SER A 82 -2.78 -21.12 3.05
C SER A 82 -1.99 -20.61 1.85
N ALA A 83 -1.44 -21.53 1.05
CA ALA A 83 -1.09 -21.19 -0.32
C ALA A 83 -2.35 -20.63 -1.00
N SER A 84 -2.23 -19.45 -1.62
CA SER A 84 -3.34 -18.83 -2.34
C SER A 84 -3.68 -19.74 -3.53
N VAL A 85 -4.90 -20.29 -3.54
CA VAL A 85 -5.38 -21.12 -4.66
C VAL A 85 -5.59 -20.26 -5.92
N ASP A 86 -5.67 -18.94 -5.74
CA ASP A 86 -5.90 -17.95 -6.80
C ASP A 86 -4.60 -17.36 -7.35
N ASP A 87 -3.46 -17.60 -6.71
CA ASP A 87 -2.15 -17.17 -7.20
C ASP A 87 -1.38 -18.37 -7.78
N LEU A 88 -1.26 -18.40 -9.11
CA LEU A 88 -0.52 -19.43 -9.85
C LEU A 88 0.99 -19.43 -9.50
N GLN A 89 1.49 -18.37 -8.85
CA GLN A 89 2.89 -18.29 -8.38
C GLN A 89 3.10 -18.99 -7.02
N GLY A 90 2.03 -19.49 -6.38
CA GLY A 90 2.11 -20.26 -5.15
C GLY A 90 2.40 -19.41 -3.89
N ASN A 91 2.25 -18.09 -3.97
CA ASN A 91 2.45 -17.24 -2.79
C ASN A 91 1.40 -17.55 -1.73
N LYS A 92 1.83 -17.47 -0.47
CA LYS A 92 0.94 -17.69 0.68
C LYS A 92 0.09 -16.45 0.89
N GLY A 93 -1.17 -16.68 1.25
CA GLY A 93 -2.10 -15.63 1.62
C GLY A 93 -2.81 -15.97 2.93
N TRP A 94 -3.46 -14.95 3.49
CA TRP A 94 -4.25 -15.04 4.70
C TRP A 94 -5.71 -14.78 4.39
N LEU A 95 -6.58 -15.67 4.88
CA LEU A 95 -8.01 -15.43 4.90
C LEU A 95 -8.33 -14.49 6.06
N VAL A 96 -8.87 -13.33 5.75
CA VAL A 96 -9.26 -12.30 6.73
C VAL A 96 -10.77 -12.07 6.65
N THR A 97 -11.41 -11.96 7.81
CA THR A 97 -12.83 -11.58 7.93
C THR A 97 -12.99 -10.23 8.61
N TRP A 98 -14.02 -9.48 8.21
CA TRP A 98 -14.40 -8.21 8.81
C TRP A 98 -15.93 -8.02 8.74
N PHE A 99 -16.45 -7.08 9.50
CA PHE A 99 -17.86 -6.70 9.44
C PHE A 99 -18.03 -5.33 8.81
N GLU A 100 -18.87 -5.26 7.80
CA GLU A 100 -19.21 -4.02 7.09
C GLU A 100 -20.73 -3.91 7.02
N ASN A 101 -21.29 -2.82 7.55
CA ASN A 101 -22.73 -2.54 7.51
C ASN A 101 -23.60 -3.72 8.01
N GLY A 102 -23.14 -4.40 9.08
CA GLY A 102 -23.83 -5.54 9.67
C GLY A 102 -23.68 -6.87 8.92
N ARG A 103 -22.86 -6.94 7.87
CA ARG A 103 -22.58 -8.17 7.12
C ARG A 103 -21.14 -8.61 7.32
N ALA A 104 -20.96 -9.91 7.59
CA ALA A 104 -19.65 -10.53 7.58
C ALA A 104 -19.13 -10.62 6.14
N LYS A 105 -17.90 -10.15 5.93
CA LYS A 105 -17.17 -10.28 4.67
C LYS A 105 -15.87 -11.03 4.91
N SER A 106 -15.35 -11.63 3.85
CA SER A 106 -14.07 -12.34 3.87
C SER A 106 -13.32 -12.12 2.58
N GLY A 107 -11.99 -12.14 2.66
CA GLY A 107 -11.10 -12.00 1.52
C GLY A 107 -9.74 -12.62 1.79
N TRP A 108 -9.06 -13.01 0.71
CA TRP A 108 -7.66 -13.45 0.76
C TRP A 108 -6.76 -12.25 0.51
N PHE A 109 -5.76 -12.10 1.37
CA PHE A 109 -4.78 -11.02 1.30
C PHE A 109 -3.35 -11.58 1.35
N ASP A 110 -2.44 -10.95 0.60
CA ASP A 110 -1.01 -11.27 0.60
C ASP A 110 -0.28 -10.62 1.79
N ASP A 111 1.03 -10.83 1.89
CA ASP A 111 1.86 -10.23 2.95
C ASP A 111 1.95 -8.69 2.87
N GLU A 112 1.56 -8.09 1.75
CA GLU A 112 1.42 -6.63 1.59
C GLU A 112 0.02 -6.12 1.96
N GLY A 113 -0.86 -7.02 2.41
CA GLY A 113 -2.25 -6.75 2.75
C GLY A 113 -3.13 -6.48 1.54
N ARG A 114 -2.72 -6.82 0.32
CA ARG A 114 -3.49 -6.61 -0.91
C ARG A 114 -4.29 -7.85 -1.27
N SER A 115 -5.45 -7.64 -1.89
CA SER A 115 -6.25 -8.71 -2.47
C SER A 115 -6.37 -8.54 -3.97
N LEU A 116 -6.01 -9.57 -4.74
CA LEU A 116 -6.16 -9.58 -6.20
C LEU A 116 -7.64 -9.51 -6.63
N LYS A 117 -8.53 -10.17 -5.89
CA LYS A 117 -9.98 -10.19 -6.18
C LYS A 117 -10.71 -8.95 -5.66
N GLN A 118 -10.12 -8.25 -4.70
CA GLN A 118 -10.75 -7.14 -4.01
C GLN A 118 -9.76 -5.95 -3.92
N PRO A 119 -9.42 -5.31 -5.06
CA PRO A 119 -8.36 -4.30 -5.13
C PRO A 119 -8.67 -3.02 -4.33
N HIS A 120 -9.95 -2.78 -4.01
CA HIS A 120 -10.40 -1.65 -3.19
C HIS A 120 -10.22 -1.89 -1.69
N TYR A 121 -9.93 -3.12 -1.28
CA TYR A 121 -9.74 -3.49 0.11
C TYR A 121 -8.25 -3.75 0.38
N ARG A 122 -7.79 -3.30 1.54
CA ARG A 122 -6.44 -3.56 2.01
C ARG A 122 -6.42 -3.89 3.48
N VAL A 123 -5.69 -4.92 3.88
CA VAL A 123 -5.39 -5.20 5.28
C VAL A 123 -4.17 -4.41 5.72
N VAL A 124 -4.24 -3.83 6.91
CA VAL A 124 -3.11 -3.14 7.54
C VAL A 124 -3.09 -3.46 9.03
N ASN A 125 -1.90 -3.45 9.63
CA ASN A 125 -1.80 -3.31 11.08
C ASN A 125 -2.08 -1.85 11.45
N PRO A 126 -3.02 -1.56 12.37
CA PRO A 126 -3.21 -0.21 12.85
C PRO A 126 -1.92 0.21 13.56
N LYS A 127 -1.29 1.28 13.07
CA LYS A 127 -0.20 1.91 13.82
C LYS A 127 -0.78 2.35 15.15
N THR A 128 -0.10 2.01 16.26
CA THR A 128 -0.37 2.62 17.56
C THR A 128 -0.59 4.11 17.32
N PRO A 129 -1.74 4.70 17.69
CA PRO A 129 -2.02 6.07 17.32
C PRO A 129 -0.85 6.93 17.77
N CYS A 130 -0.24 7.65 16.82
CA CYS A 130 0.63 8.77 17.15
C CYS A 130 -0.15 9.60 18.18
N ALA A 131 0.46 9.94 19.31
CA ALA A 131 -0.18 10.47 20.52
C ALA A 131 -1.11 11.70 20.33
N GLY A 132 -1.25 12.24 19.12
CA GLY A 132 -2.21 13.29 18.75
C GLY A 132 -3.64 12.83 18.42
N ALA A 133 -3.90 11.56 18.07
CA ALA A 133 -5.28 11.13 17.73
C ALA A 133 -6.18 10.91 18.96
N VAL A 134 -5.58 10.54 20.10
CA VAL A 134 -6.31 10.36 21.37
C VAL A 134 -6.82 11.70 21.92
N ALA A 135 -6.17 12.82 21.58
CA ALA A 135 -6.61 14.15 21.99
C ALA A 135 -7.90 14.60 21.28
N ALA A 136 -8.13 14.21 20.02
CA ALA A 136 -9.33 14.60 19.28
C ALA A 136 -10.60 13.86 19.74
N SER A 137 -10.47 12.61 20.21
CA SER A 137 -11.59 11.85 20.76
C SER A 137 -12.01 12.33 22.16
N ALA A 138 -11.08 12.93 22.93
CA ALA A 138 -11.37 13.47 24.25
C ALA A 138 -12.15 14.81 24.20
N SER A 139 -12.08 15.57 23.11
CA SER A 139 -12.77 16.86 22.96
C SER A 139 -14.23 16.77 22.52
N ILE A 140 -14.73 15.60 22.11
CA ILE A 140 -16.13 15.41 21.65
C ILE A 140 -17.09 15.09 22.81
N GLY A 141 -16.59 15.03 24.05
CA GLY A 141 -17.39 14.72 25.24
C GLY A 141 -17.46 15.87 26.25
N LYS A 142 -18.01 17.03 25.87
CA LYS A 142 -18.62 17.98 26.82
C LYS A 142 -19.45 19.02 26.08
N VAL A 143 -20.72 18.72 25.86
CA VAL A 143 -21.77 19.74 25.78
C VAL A 143 -22.89 19.30 26.72
N ALA A 144 -23.36 20.28 27.47
CA ALA A 144 -24.15 20.25 28.70
C ALA A 144 -25.47 19.46 28.64
#